data_AF-A0A956XTV6-F1
#
_entry.id   AF-A0A956XTV6-F1
#
_cell.length_a   1.000
_cell.length_b   1.000
_cell.length_c   1.000
_cell.angle_alpha   90.00
_cell.angle_beta   90.00
_cell.angle_gamma   90.00
#
_symmetry.space_group_name_H-M   'P 1'
#
loop_
_entity.id
_entity.type
_entity.pdbx_description
1 polymer ?
#
loop_
_entity_poly.entity_id
_entity_poly.type
_entity_poly.pdbx_seq_one_letter_code
_entity_poly.pdbx_strand_id
1 'polypeptide(L)' 'VQFYWDIISRGTIAEGAKLHFERIPTRMVCFECSHTYLPEPGTLACPNCGSTRVQVAAGDEFRLDALDIETEGADS' A
#
# COMPACT_ATOMS: atom_id res chain seq x y z
N VAL A 1 -1.88 -1.91 -12.06
CA VAL A 1 -3.23 -2.12 -11.47
C VAL A 1 -4.31 -1.46 -12.30
N GLN A 2 -4.21 -0.15 -12.60
CA GLN A 2 -5.19 0.56 -13.46
C GLN A 2 -5.52 -0.19 -14.77
N PHE A 3 -4.53 -0.72 -15.48
CA PHE A 3 -4.77 -1.52 -16.69
C PHE A 3 -5.74 -2.70 -16.49
N TYR A 4 -5.59 -3.45 -15.40
CA TYR A 4 -6.49 -4.56 -15.10
C TYR A 4 -7.86 -4.05 -14.67
N TRP A 5 -7.90 -2.94 -13.92
CA TRP A 5 -9.15 -2.26 -13.55
C TRP A 5 -9.95 -1.88 -14.79
N ASP A 6 -9.33 -1.22 -15.77
CA ASP A 6 -9.98 -0.78 -17.02
C ASP A 6 -10.61 -1.93 -17.81
N ILE A 7 -10.07 -3.15 -17.68
CA ILE A 7 -10.62 -4.34 -18.33
C ILE A 7 -11.84 -4.85 -17.56
N ILE A 8 -11.73 -5.00 -16.24
CA ILE A 8 -12.79 -5.59 -15.42
C ILE A 8 -13.96 -4.63 -15.15
N SER A 9 -13.72 -3.32 -15.17
CA SER A 9 -14.73 -2.29 -14.91
C SER A 9 -15.59 -1.95 -16.15
N ARG A 10 -15.23 -2.47 -17.32
CA ARG A 10 -15.92 -2.18 -18.58
C ARG A 10 -17.38 -2.63 -18.53
N GLY A 11 -18.29 -1.76 -18.94
CA GLY A 11 -19.74 -1.98 -18.90
C GLY A 11 -20.37 -1.84 -17.52
N THR A 12 -19.62 -1.34 -16.51
CA THR A 12 -20.13 -1.08 -15.16
C THR A 12 -20.18 0.42 -14.88
N ILE A 13 -20.84 0.82 -13.78
CA ILE A 13 -20.83 2.21 -13.31
C ILE A 13 -19.43 2.73 -12.96
N ALA A 14 -18.46 1.84 -12.78
CA ALA A 14 -17.08 2.19 -12.45
C ALA A 14 -16.17 2.29 -13.69
N GLU A 15 -16.74 2.17 -14.91
CA GLU A 15 -15.98 2.36 -16.14
C GLU A 15 -15.34 3.76 -16.17
N GLY A 16 -14.04 3.82 -16.45
CA GLY A 16 -13.29 5.07 -16.47
C GLY A 16 -12.84 5.59 -15.09
N ALA A 17 -13.24 4.94 -13.98
CA ALA A 17 -12.80 5.32 -12.65
C ALA A 17 -11.27 5.29 -12.50
N LYS A 18 -10.73 6.26 -11.77
CA LYS A 18 -9.28 6.41 -11.55
C LYS A 18 -8.90 5.87 -10.19
N LEU A 19 -7.93 4.97 -10.16
CA LEU A 19 -7.39 4.41 -8.93
C LEU A 19 -6.18 5.23 -8.49
N HIS A 20 -6.29 5.86 -7.31
CA HIS A 20 -5.20 6.57 -6.66
C HIS A 20 -4.60 5.67 -5.58
N PHE A 21 -3.31 5.35 -5.71
CA PHE A 21 -2.61 4.50 -4.76
C PHE A 21 -1.62 5.33 -3.94
N GLU A 22 -1.79 5.31 -2.62
CA GLU A 22 -0.74 5.71 -1.69
C GLU A 22 0.09 4.48 -1.33
N ARG A 23 1.42 4.58 -1.45
CA ARG A 23 2.33 3.50 -1.07
C ARG A 23 2.87 3.76 0.32
N ILE A 24 2.53 2.88 1.26
CA ILE A 24 3.11 2.92 2.60
C ILE A 24 4.46 2.20 2.58
N PRO A 25 5.58 2.87 2.91
CA PRO A 25 6.88 2.23 2.94
C PRO A 25 6.92 1.08 3.96
N THR A 26 7.48 -0.06 3.55
CA THR A 26 7.64 -1.21 4.44
C THR A 26 8.59 -0.88 5.58
N ARG A 27 8.14 -0.96 6.82
CA ARG A 27 9.00 -0.82 8.00
C ARG A 27 9.24 -2.18 8.63
N MET A 28 10.48 -2.43 9.05
CA MET A 28 10.87 -3.62 9.77
C MET A 28 11.25 -3.28 11.21
N VAL A 29 10.96 -4.19 12.14
CA VAL A 29 11.41 -4.13 13.53
C VAL A 29 12.31 -5.33 13.80
N CYS A 30 13.52 -5.09 14.30
CA CYS A 30 14.41 -6.16 14.73
C CYS A 30 14.01 -6.68 16.12
N PHE A 31 13.92 -8.00 16.28
CA PHE A 31 13.61 -8.62 17.58
C PHE A 31 14.76 -8.58 18.58
N GLU A 32 16.00 -8.47 18.10
CA GLU A 32 17.19 -8.50 18.97
C GLU A 32 17.51 -7.14 19.57
N CYS A 33 17.39 -6.07 18.78
CA CYS A 33 17.76 -4.72 19.23
C CYS A 33 16.63 -3.70 19.20
N SER A 34 15.41 -4.13 18.83
CA SER A 34 14.22 -3.27 18.70
C SER A 34 14.35 -2.11 17.72
N HIS A 35 15.39 -2.10 16.87
CA HIS A 35 15.59 -1.06 15.88
C HIS A 35 14.54 -1.16 14.77
N THR A 36 13.92 -0.03 14.45
CA THR A 36 12.94 0.10 13.36
C THR A 36 13.61 0.74 12.15
N TYR A 37 13.52 0.13 10.98
CA TYR A 37 14.21 0.59 9.77
C TYR A 37 13.45 0.24 8.48
N LEU A 38 13.82 0.92 7.40
CA LEU A 38 13.41 0.59 6.03
C LEU A 38 14.42 -0.43 5.47
N PRO A 39 13.98 -1.58 4.94
CA PRO A 39 14.90 -2.56 4.37
C PRO A 39 15.54 -2.02 3.09
N GLU A 40 16.83 -2.31 2.91
CA GLU A 40 17.52 -2.05 1.65
C GLU A 40 17.25 -3.18 0.63
N PRO A 41 17.23 -2.88 -0.68
CA PRO A 41 17.07 -3.92 -1.69
C PRO A 41 18.14 -5.02 -1.55
N GLY A 42 17.69 -6.27 -1.42
CA GLY A 42 18.57 -7.43 -1.37
C GLY A 42 18.98 -7.89 0.04
N THR A 43 18.58 -7.19 1.11
CA THR A 43 18.81 -7.67 2.49
C THR A 43 17.71 -7.24 3.45
N LEU A 44 17.37 -8.14 4.37
CA LEU A 44 16.47 -7.87 5.49
C LEU A 44 17.24 -7.75 6.81
N ALA A 45 18.57 -7.85 6.79
CA ALA A 45 19.37 -7.79 8.01
C ALA A 45 19.25 -6.41 8.68
N CYS A 46 19.18 -6.40 10.01
CA CYS A 46 19.12 -5.16 10.76
C CYS A 46 20.44 -4.37 10.59
N PRO A 47 20.40 -3.11 10.15
CA PRO A 47 21.62 -2.31 9.95
C PRO A 47 22.33 -1.99 11.26
N ASN A 48 21.63 -2.08 12.40
CA ASN A 48 22.18 -1.76 13.71
C ASN A 48 22.93 -2.93 14.38
N CYS A 49 22.46 -4.17 14.20
CA CYS A 49 23.04 -5.34 14.88
C CYS A 49 23.35 -6.54 13.98
N GLY A 50 23.01 -6.48 12.68
CA GLY A 50 23.21 -7.56 11.71
C GLY A 50 22.24 -8.74 11.83
N SER A 51 21.34 -8.75 12.81
CA SER A 51 20.37 -9.84 12.97
C SER A 51 19.37 -9.90 11.83
N THR A 52 19.01 -11.12 11.41
CA THR A 52 17.94 -11.40 10.43
C THR A 52 16.61 -11.76 11.11
N ARG A 53 16.55 -11.75 12.45
CA ARG A 53 15.30 -11.94 13.20
C ARG A 53 14.52 -10.63 13.25
N VAL A 54 13.73 -10.40 12.22
CA VAL A 54 13.01 -9.15 11.98
C VAL A 54 11.55 -9.43 11.61
N GLN A 55 10.67 -8.49 11.89
CA GLN A 55 9.24 -8.54 11.56
C GLN A 55 8.83 -7.32 10.74
N VAL A 56 7.89 -7.50 9.81
CA VAL A 56 7.23 -6.40 9.09
C VAL A 56 6.26 -5.71 10.05
N ALA A 57 6.46 -4.40 10.26
CA ALA A 57 5.66 -3.58 11.16
C ALA A 57 4.65 -2.67 10.43
N ALA A 58 4.88 -2.38 9.15
CA ALA A 58 3.97 -1.61 8.29
C ALA A 58 4.35 -1.85 6.82
N GLY A 59 3.44 -1.56 5.88
CA GLY A 59 3.65 -1.57 4.43
C GLY A 59 3.37 -2.92 3.75
N ASP A 60 2.61 -3.80 4.40
CA ASP A 60 2.03 -5.03 3.80
C ASP A 60 0.49 -4.96 3.76
N GLU A 61 -0.07 -3.79 4.09
CA GLU A 61 -1.51 -3.56 4.13
C GLU A 61 -2.03 -3.07 2.77
N PHE A 62 -3.20 -3.59 2.37
CA PHE A 62 -4.01 -3.04 1.29
C PHE A 62 -5.35 -2.56 1.86
N ARG A 63 -5.59 -1.25 1.82
CA ARG A 63 -6.79 -0.62 2.39
C ARG A 63 -7.40 0.37 1.40
N LEU A 64 -8.73 0.35 1.25
CA LEU A 64 -9.47 1.42 0.59
C LEU A 64 -9.59 2.60 1.57
N ASP A 65 -9.03 3.75 1.21
CA ASP A 65 -9.07 4.94 2.06
C ASP A 65 -10.29 5.83 1.80
N ALA A 66 -10.57 6.09 0.52
CA ALA A 66 -11.70 6.91 0.08
C ALA A 66 -12.30 6.38 -1.23
N LEU A 67 -13.57 6.72 -1.45
CA LEU A 67 -14.31 6.46 -2.69
C LEU A 67 -15.21 7.67 -2.97
N ASP A 68 -14.96 8.35 -4.08
CA ASP A 68 -15.78 9.46 -4.55
C ASP A 68 -16.74 8.99 -5.64
N ILE A 69 -18.00 9.38 -5.53
CA ILE A 69 -19.08 9.00 -6.46
C ILE A 69 -19.83 10.27 -6.85
N GLU A 70 -19.90 10.54 -8.15
CA GLU A 70 -20.74 11.62 -8.68
C GLU A 70 -22.17 11.09 -8.86
N THR A 71 -23.15 11.84 -8.35
CA THR A 71 -24.58 11.57 -8.57
C THR A 71 -25.20 12.78 -9.21
N GLU A 72 -26.03 12.60 -10.25
CA GLU A 72 -26.83 13.70 -10.81
C GLU A 72 -27.93 14.06 -9.82
N GLY A 73 -27.71 15.06 -8.96
CA GLY A 73 -28.77 15.57 -8.07
C GLY A 73 -28.38 16.31 -6.79
N ALA A 74 -27.29 17.08 -6.73
CA ALA A 74 -27.01 17.94 -5.57
C ALA A 74 -26.41 19.29 -5.97
N ASP A 75 -27.06 19.99 -6.89
CA ASP A 75 -26.99 21.45 -6.99
C ASP A 75 -28.40 21.97 -7.31
N SER A 76 -29.10 22.38 -6.25
CA SER A 76 -30.31 23.23 -6.29
C SER A 76 -30.26 24.21 -5.13
#